data_AF-U2RNI2-F1
#
_entry.id   AF-U2RNI2-F1
#
_cell.length_a   1.000
_cell.length_b   1.000
_cell.length_c   1.000
_cell.angle_alpha   90.00
_cell.angle_beta   90.00
_cell.angle_gamma   90.00
#
_symmetry.space_group_name_H-M   'P 1'
#
loop_
_entity.id
_entity.type
_entity.pdbx_description
1 polymer ?
#
loop_
_entity_poly.entity_id
_entity_poly.type
_entity_poly.pdbx_seq_one_letter_code
_entity_poly.pdbx_strand_id
1 'polypeptide(L)'
;MTAPARLSLNQATIKYANLADALRLTAAAGIEAIGVWREPVAEVGLAEATRMVADSGLRVSSLCRGGFFTLREGAERRAAIDENRRAIEETAA
;
A
#
# COMPACT_ATOMS: atom_id res chain seq x y z
N MET A 1 8.80 15.85 17.82
CA MET A 1 8.24 16.77 16.82
C MET A 1 7.05 16.09 16.19
N THR A 2 5.90 16.74 16.09
CA THR A 2 4.71 16.19 15.41
C THR A 2 4.75 16.57 13.94
N ALA A 3 4.55 15.60 13.04
CA ALA A 3 4.49 15.89 11.61
C ALA A 3 3.25 16.74 11.27
N PRO A 4 3.21 17.43 10.12
CA PRO A 4 2.00 18.08 9.65
C PRO A 4 0.85 17.06 9.51
N ALA A 5 -0.36 17.43 9.93
CA ALA A 5 -1.52 16.53 10.00
C ALA A 5 -1.95 15.90 8.65
N ARG A 6 -1.45 16.41 7.52
CA ARG A 6 -1.75 15.89 6.16
C ARG A 6 -0.53 15.26 5.48
N LEU A 7 0.57 15.03 6.20
CA LEU A 7 1.73 14.33 5.67
C LEU A 7 1.45 12.82 5.61
N SER A 8 1.90 12.19 4.53
CA SER A 8 1.93 10.73 4.37
C SER A 8 3.31 10.30 3.87
N LEU A 9 3.79 9.15 4.33
CA LEU A 9 5.00 8.52 3.81
C LEU A 9 4.61 7.45 2.78
N ASN A 10 5.10 7.54 1.54
CA ASN A 10 5.03 6.39 0.63
C ASN A 10 6.15 5.40 0.97
N GLN A 11 5.84 4.12 1.10
CA GLN A 11 6.80 3.07 1.48
C GLN A 11 7.99 2.98 0.51
N ALA A 12 7.84 3.35 -0.76
CA ALA A 12 8.96 3.41 -1.70
C ALA A 12 10.07 4.39 -1.27
N THR A 13 9.76 5.40 -0.45
CA THR A 13 10.77 6.31 0.15
C THR A 13 11.72 5.56 1.09
N ILE A 14 11.27 4.46 1.69
CA ILE A 14 12.04 3.56 2.56
C ILE A 14 12.05 2.13 2.00
N LYS A 15 12.30 1.98 0.69
CA LYS A 15 12.10 0.75 -0.10
C LYS A 15 12.66 -0.58 0.45
N TYR A 16 13.59 -0.54 1.40
CA TYR A 16 14.18 -1.76 2.00
C TYR A 16 13.53 -2.14 3.34
N ALA A 17 12.64 -1.31 3.87
CA ALA A 17 11.81 -1.65 5.01
C ALA A 17 10.68 -2.57 4.55
N ASN A 18 10.57 -3.74 5.18
CA ASN A 18 9.38 -4.58 5.07
C ASN A 18 8.14 -3.83 5.64
N LEU A 19 6.94 -4.41 5.49
CA LEU A 19 5.71 -3.74 5.95
C LEU A 19 5.75 -3.40 7.45
N ALA A 20 6.23 -4.31 8.30
CA ALA A 20 6.29 -4.08 9.75
C ALA A 20 7.20 -2.89 10.11
N ASP A 21 8.40 -2.85 9.53
CA ASP A 21 9.34 -1.75 9.74
C ASP A 21 8.82 -0.43 9.17
N ALA A 22 8.17 -0.47 8.01
CA ALA A 22 7.60 0.72 7.39
C ALA A 22 6.51 1.35 8.28
N LEU A 23 5.59 0.54 8.82
CA LEU A 23 4.56 1.00 9.75
C LEU A 23 5.17 1.58 11.03
N ARG A 24 6.08 0.83 11.67
CA ARG A 24 6.75 1.25 12.91
C ARG A 24 7.53 2.56 12.73
N LEU A 25 8.33 2.67 11.67
CA LEU A 25 9.15 3.87 11.40
C LEU A 25 8.28 5.09 11.08
N THR A 26 7.18 4.91 10.33
CA THR A 26 6.24 5.99 10.02
C THR A 26 5.58 6.52 11.29
N ALA A 27 5.06 5.63 12.13
CA ALA A 27 4.46 6.00 13.41
C ALA A 27 5.48 6.66 14.36
N ALA A 28 6.69 6.11 14.46
CA ALA A 28 7.76 6.68 15.29
C ALA A 28 8.20 8.08 14.83
N ALA A 29 8.06 8.39 13.53
CA ALA A 29 8.31 9.72 12.98
C ALA A 29 7.16 10.72 13.25
N GLY A 30 6.08 10.28 13.91
CA GLY A 30 4.89 11.09 14.18
C GLY A 30 4.05 11.38 12.94
N ILE A 31 4.18 10.54 11.90
CA ILE A 31 3.37 10.61 10.68
C ILE A 31 2.19 9.65 10.84
N GLU A 32 0.98 10.12 10.54
CA GLU A 32 -0.27 9.39 10.81
C GLU A 32 -0.81 8.63 9.58
N ALA A 33 -0.15 8.76 8.42
CA ALA A 33 -0.59 8.12 7.19
C ALA A 33 0.57 7.52 6.38
N ILE A 34 0.27 6.42 5.69
CA ILE A 34 1.23 5.68 4.87
C ILE A 34 0.63 5.28 3.52
N GLY A 35 1.41 5.38 2.45
CA GLY A 35 1.12 4.74 1.18
C GLY A 35 1.90 3.44 1.06
N VAL A 36 1.22 2.29 1.02
CA VAL A 36 1.86 0.97 0.95
C VAL A 36 1.95 0.45 -0.49
N TRP A 37 2.80 -0.53 -0.72
CA TRP A 37 2.91 -1.21 -2.02
C TRP A 37 2.32 -2.62 -1.97
N ARG A 38 1.78 -3.10 -3.09
CA ARG A 38 1.13 -4.41 -3.20
C ARG A 38 2.10 -5.56 -2.93
N GLU A 39 3.39 -5.42 -3.27
CA GLU A 39 4.38 -6.46 -3.01
C GLU A 39 4.62 -6.70 -1.51
N PRO A 40 4.98 -5.70 -0.67
CA PRO A 40 5.09 -5.91 0.78
C PRO A 40 3.78 -6.36 1.45
N VAL A 41 2.63 -5.94 0.93
CA VAL A 41 1.32 -6.44 1.41
C VAL A 41 1.15 -7.92 1.09
N ALA A 42 1.48 -8.33 -0.14
CA ALA A 42 1.37 -9.71 -0.58
C ALA A 42 2.37 -10.64 0.15
N GLU A 43 3.56 -10.15 0.50
CA GLU A 43 4.59 -10.90 1.25
C GLU A 43 4.09 -11.41 2.60
N VAL A 44 3.24 -10.64 3.29
CA VAL A 44 2.63 -11.05 4.57
C VAL A 44 1.20 -11.59 4.40
N GLY A 45 0.57 -11.31 3.26
CA GLY A 45 -0.83 -11.62 2.97
C GLY A 45 -1.79 -10.51 3.40
N LEU A 46 -2.85 -10.30 2.63
CA LEU A 46 -3.77 -9.16 2.79
C LEU A 46 -4.39 -9.06 4.19
N ALA A 47 -4.92 -10.17 4.72
CA ALA A 47 -5.57 -10.17 6.04
C ALA A 47 -4.60 -9.78 7.17
N GLU A 48 -3.37 -10.27 7.10
CA GLU A 48 -2.33 -9.94 8.08
C GLU A 48 -1.86 -8.49 7.90
N ALA A 49 -1.69 -8.02 6.66
CA ALA A 49 -1.37 -6.62 6.38
C ALA A 49 -2.44 -5.66 6.94
N THR A 50 -3.74 -5.96 6.75
CA THR A 50 -4.84 -5.17 7.31
C THR A 50 -4.77 -5.13 8.84
N ARG A 51 -4.50 -6.27 9.49
CA ARG A 51 -4.32 -6.33 10.95
C ARG A 51 -3.13 -5.48 11.41
N MET A 52 -1.97 -5.61 10.75
CA MET A 52 -0.77 -4.84 11.06
C MET A 52 -1.00 -3.33 10.92
N VAL A 53 -1.71 -2.91 9.87
CA VAL A 53 -2.08 -1.50 9.66
C VAL A 53 -2.99 -1.02 10.79
N ALA A 54 -4.04 -1.77 11.12
CA ALA A 54 -4.95 -1.42 12.20
C ALA A 54 -4.22 -1.28 13.56
N ASP A 55 -3.35 -2.25 13.88
CA ASP A 55 -2.56 -2.27 15.11
C ASP A 55 -1.54 -1.10 15.16
N SER A 56 -1.08 -0.62 14.02
CA SER A 56 -0.15 0.52 13.94
C SER A 56 -0.82 1.87 14.22
N GLY A 57 -2.15 1.95 14.14
CA GLY A 57 -2.90 3.20 14.22
C GLY A 57 -2.73 4.14 13.02
N LEU A 58 -2.01 3.71 11.97
CA LEU A 58 -1.82 4.49 10.75
C LEU A 58 -3.00 4.37 9.80
N ARG A 59 -3.31 5.46 9.11
CA ARG A 59 -4.25 5.44 7.98
C ARG A 59 -3.51 5.13 6.68
N VAL A 60 -3.99 4.15 5.91
CA VAL A 60 -3.50 3.96 4.54
C VAL A 60 -4.02 5.09 3.65
N SER A 61 -3.12 5.87 3.05
CA SER A 61 -3.48 6.95 2.12
C SER A 61 -3.55 6.51 0.66
N SER A 62 -2.88 5.41 0.32
CA SER A 62 -2.81 4.87 -1.04
C SER A 62 -2.29 3.43 -1.03
N LEU A 63 -2.76 2.60 -1.95
CA LEU A 63 -2.15 1.31 -2.30
C LEU A 63 -1.49 1.44 -3.69
N CYS A 64 -0.17 1.25 -3.74
CA CYS A 64 0.61 1.28 -4.98
C CYS A 64 0.80 -0.15 -5.51
N ARG A 65 0.36 -0.52 -6.71
CA ARG A 65 -0.22 0.31 -7.78
C ARG A 65 -1.15 -0.51 -8.68
N GLY A 66 -2.14 0.17 -9.24
CA GLY A 66 -2.81 -0.25 -10.46
C GLY A 66 -2.04 0.18 -11.72
N GLY A 67 -2.65 0.03 -12.89
CA GLY A 67 -2.13 0.48 -14.19
C GLY A 67 -1.99 -0.64 -15.22
N PHE A 68 -0.97 -0.52 -16.07
CA PHE A 68 -0.62 -1.50 -17.11
C PHE A 68 -1.68 -1.72 -18.22
N PHE A 69 -2.47 -0.69 -18.54
CA PHE A 69 -3.57 -0.78 -19.52
C PHE A 69 -3.20 -0.54 -20.99
N THR A 70 -1.96 -0.15 -21.29
CA THR A 70 -1.53 0.37 -22.61
C THR A 70 -1.30 -0.70 -23.68
N LEU A 71 -1.65 -1.95 -23.38
CA LEU A 71 -1.61 -3.07 -24.32
C LEU A 71 -2.72 -2.91 -25.38
N ARG A 72 -2.54 -3.54 -26.54
CA ARG A 72 -3.62 -3.66 -27.54
C ARG A 72 -4.77 -4.49 -26.95
N GLU A 73 -5.98 -4.29 -27.46
CA GLU A 73 -7.13 -5.10 -27.04
C GLU A 73 -6.84 -6.60 -27.24
N GLY A 74 -7.14 -7.42 -26.22
CA GLY A 74 -6.70 -8.81 -26.17
C GLY A 74 -6.71 -9.37 -24.75
N ALA A 75 -6.30 -10.63 -24.61
CA ALA A 75 -6.31 -11.34 -23.33
C ALA A 75 -5.43 -10.65 -22.27
N GLU A 76 -4.25 -10.16 -22.65
CA GLU A 76 -3.31 -9.50 -21.72
C GLU A 76 -3.87 -8.18 -21.18
N ARG A 77 -4.52 -7.37 -22.03
CA ARG A 77 -5.19 -6.14 -21.59
C ARG A 77 -6.35 -6.43 -20.64
N ARG A 78 -7.15 -7.46 -20.92
CA ARG A 78 -8.24 -7.89 -20.03
C ARG A 78 -7.71 -8.40 -18.69
N ALA A 79 -6.62 -9.17 -18.70
CA ALA A 79 -5.95 -9.62 -17.48
C ALA A 79 -5.41 -8.44 -16.65
N ALA A 80 -4.85 -7.41 -17.28
CA ALA A 80 -4.43 -6.19 -16.60
C ALA A 80 -5.62 -5.44 -15.96
N ILE A 81 -6.78 -5.40 -16.63
CA ILE A 81 -8.00 -4.82 -16.06
C ILE A 81 -8.49 -5.62 -14.86
N ASP A 82 -8.52 -6.94 -14.94
CA ASP A 82 -8.93 -7.81 -13.82
C ASP A 82 -7.98 -7.68 -12.63
N GLU A 83 -6.68 -7.50 -12.88
CA GLU A 83 -5.69 -7.23 -11.85
C GLU A 83 -5.91 -5.89 -11.16
N ASN A 84 -6.36 -4.88 -11.89
CA ASN A 84 -6.71 -3.59 -11.29
C ASN A 84 -8.00 -3.65 -10.47
N ARG A 85 -8.98 -4.48 -10.86
CA ARG A 85 -10.14 -4.76 -10.03
C ARG A 85 -9.73 -5.40 -8.71
N ARG A 86 -8.83 -6.40 -8.76
CA ARG A 86 -8.23 -6.99 -7.54
C ARG A 86 -7.51 -5.95 -6.68
N ALA A 87 -6.72 -5.07 -7.28
CA ALA A 87 -6.06 -3.99 -6.54
C ALA A 87 -7.05 -3.03 -5.85
N ILE A 88 -8.25 -2.81 -6.43
CA ILE A 88 -9.32 -2.02 -5.79
C ILE A 88 -9.90 -2.79 -4.60
N GLU A 89 -10.19 -4.08 -4.75
CA GLU A 89 -10.68 -4.94 -3.66
C GLU A 89 -9.66 -5.02 -2.51
N GLU A 90 -8.38 -5.16 -2.82
CA GLU A 90 -7.28 -5.12 -1.83
C GLU A 90 -7.21 -3.77 -1.11
N THR A 91 -7.54 -2.67 -1.79
CA THR A 91 -7.56 -1.33 -1.17
C THR A 91 -8.77 -1.16 -0.24
N ALA A 92 -9.86 -1.88 -0.49
CA ALA A 92 -11.11 -1.78 0.26
C ALA A 92 -11.14 -2.63 1.55
N ALA A 93 -10.26 -3.64 1.65
CA ALA A 93 -10.14 -4.56 2.79
C ALA A 93 -9.54 -3.89 4.03
#